data_AF-A0A510E080-F1
#
_entry.id   AF-A0A510E080-F1
#
_cell.length_a   1.000
_cell.length_b   1.000
_cell.length_c   1.000
_cell.angle_alpha   90.00
_cell.angle_beta   90.00
_cell.angle_gamma   90.00
#
_symmetry.space_group_name_H-M   'P 1'
#
loop_
_entity.id
_entity.type
_entity.pdbx_description
1 polymer ?
#
loop_
_entity_poly.entity_id
_entity_poly.type
_entity_poly.pdbx_seq_one_letter_code
_entity_poly.pdbx_strand_id
1 'polypeptide(L)'
;MKILFGNQKTLCDFIHLFNLLYQANSFYHENISFHVSSFQNAVLLCKRSLNYLKASKESFKEGLYDVSSTNCQISAELLIKSTYLLLGYSFPQTHNIRKLLSGLAELTLSEKIKDFVKNKRKDLNMVELNRFEGQYSLIDIDSETASDCLDTVENHLLPLMKSVWGDKWCGD
;
A
#
# COMPACT_ATOMS: atom_id res chain seq x y z
N MET A 1 71.76 2.50 11.80
CA MET A 1 70.47 2.96 11.24
C MET A 1 69.43 1.88 11.53
N LYS A 2 68.74 1.98 12.67
CA LYS A 2 67.67 1.05 13.07
C LYS A 2 66.38 1.54 12.46
N ILE A 3 65.88 0.85 11.44
CA ILE A 3 64.51 1.06 10.93
C ILE A 3 63.61 0.27 11.88
N LEU A 4 62.82 1.01 12.67
CA LEU A 4 61.78 0.46 13.54
C LEU A 4 60.67 -0.09 12.64
N PHE A 5 60.55 -1.42 12.55
CA PHE A 5 59.41 -2.07 11.92
C PHE A 5 58.17 -1.88 12.81
N GLY A 6 57.31 -0.94 12.39
CA GLY A 6 55.97 -0.78 12.94
C GLY A 6 55.16 -2.06 12.75
N ASN A 7 54.46 -2.42 13.81
CA ASN A 7 53.77 -3.69 14.04
C ASN A 7 52.77 -4.04 12.92
N GLN A 8 53.03 -5.08 12.11
CA GLN A 8 52.15 -5.52 11.01
C GLN A 8 50.69 -5.82 11.44
N LYS A 9 50.47 -6.15 12.73
CA LYS A 9 49.14 -6.39 13.29
C LYS A 9 48.21 -5.16 13.19
N THR A 10 48.72 -3.96 13.44
CA THR A 10 47.88 -2.76 13.46
C THR A 10 47.40 -2.36 12.06
N LEU A 11 48.12 -2.72 11.01
CA LEU A 11 47.72 -2.41 9.63
C LEU A 11 46.58 -3.32 9.16
N CYS A 12 46.62 -4.62 9.50
CA CYS A 12 45.54 -5.56 9.20
C CYS A 12 44.24 -5.21 9.94
N ASP A 13 44.34 -4.82 11.21
CA ASP A 13 43.18 -4.43 12.01
C ASP A 13 42.49 -3.17 11.42
N PHE A 14 43.28 -2.19 10.95
CA PHE A 14 42.76 -1.00 10.28
C PHE A 14 42.05 -1.30 8.96
N ILE A 15 42.60 -2.20 8.13
CA ILE A 15 41.97 -2.61 6.87
C ILE A 15 40.66 -3.36 7.14
N HIS A 16 40.63 -4.21 8.17
CA HIS A 16 39.42 -4.93 8.55
C HIS A 16 38.32 -4.00 9.08
N LEU A 17 38.68 -3.02 9.93
CA LEU A 17 37.74 -2.00 10.41
C LEU A 17 37.22 -1.11 9.27
N PHE A 18 38.08 -0.74 8.32
CA PHE A 18 37.70 0.06 7.16
C PHE A 18 36.73 -0.70 6.24
N ASN A 19 36.98 -1.99 5.98
CA ASN A 19 36.08 -2.84 5.20
C ASN A 19 34.72 -3.05 5.88
N LEU A 20 34.70 -3.24 7.21
CA LEU A 20 33.46 -3.33 7.98
C LEU A 20 32.67 -2.02 7.92
N LEU A 21 33.33 -0.88 8.07
CA LEU A 21 32.69 0.44 7.96
C LEU A 21 32.15 0.68 6.55
N TYR A 22 32.89 0.30 5.50
CA TYR A 22 32.45 0.43 4.12
C TYR A 22 31.24 -0.47 3.81
N GLN A 23 31.27 -1.73 4.23
CA GLN A 23 30.13 -2.65 4.09
C GLN A 23 28.90 -2.16 4.85
N ALA A 24 29.09 -1.69 6.08
CA ALA A 24 28.02 -1.09 6.87
C ALA A 24 27.45 0.12 6.12
N ASN A 25 28.28 1.03 5.62
CA ASN A 25 27.82 2.23 4.91
C ASN A 25 27.10 1.91 3.59
N SER A 26 27.58 0.93 2.83
CA SER A 26 26.91 0.44 1.61
C SER A 26 25.54 -0.15 1.93
N PHE A 27 25.44 -0.97 2.97
CA PHE A 27 24.19 -1.54 3.44
C PHE A 27 23.22 -0.45 3.94
N TYR A 28 23.71 0.56 4.66
CA TYR A 28 22.90 1.71 5.08
C TYR A 28 22.37 2.50 3.88
N HIS A 29 23.21 2.76 2.87
CA HIS A 29 22.79 3.47 1.66
C HIS A 29 21.77 2.69 0.82
N GLU A 30 21.93 1.37 0.67
CA GLU A 30 20.96 0.52 -0.01
C GLU A 30 19.59 0.51 0.71
N ASN A 31 19.60 0.40 2.05
CA ASN A 31 18.37 0.45 2.83
C ASN A 31 17.67 1.82 2.75
N ILE A 32 18.43 2.93 2.75
CA ILE A 32 17.89 4.28 2.56
C ILE A 32 17.29 4.42 1.15
N SER A 33 18.00 3.95 0.11
CA SER A 33 17.52 3.99 -1.28
C SER A 33 16.23 3.18 -1.45
N PHE A 34 16.18 1.97 -0.87
CA PHE A 34 14.99 1.12 -0.85
C PHE A 34 13.81 1.81 -0.15
N HIS A 35 14.01 2.39 1.03
CA HIS A 35 12.96 3.10 1.76
C HIS A 35 12.44 4.34 1.02
N VAL A 36 13.33 5.14 0.42
CA VAL A 36 12.93 6.31 -0.39
C VAL A 36 12.09 5.87 -1.60
N SER A 37 12.50 4.79 -2.27
CA SER A 37 11.72 4.24 -3.41
C SER A 37 10.36 3.69 -2.96
N SER A 38 10.27 3.05 -1.79
CA SER A 38 9.02 2.51 -1.25
C SER A 38 8.03 3.63 -0.93
N PHE A 39 8.48 4.74 -0.32
CA PHE A 39 7.61 5.88 -0.01
C PHE A 39 7.11 6.58 -1.29
N GLN A 40 7.99 6.81 -2.27
CA GLN A 40 7.58 7.40 -3.55
C GLN A 40 6.55 6.53 -4.28
N ASN A 41 6.75 5.20 -4.28
CA ASN A 41 5.80 4.26 -4.84
C ASN A 41 4.47 4.25 -4.07
N ALA A 42 4.51 4.35 -2.73
CA ALA A 42 3.32 4.52 -1.90
C ALA A 42 2.53 5.76 -2.33
N VAL A 43 3.18 6.92 -2.42
CA VAL A 43 2.57 8.18 -2.85
C VAL A 43 1.96 8.06 -4.24
N LEU A 44 2.66 7.44 -5.19
CA LEU A 44 2.16 7.22 -6.55
C LEU A 44 0.88 6.36 -6.55
N LEU A 45 0.87 5.24 -5.83
CA LEU A 45 -0.31 4.37 -5.75
C LEU A 45 -1.48 5.05 -5.01
N CYS A 46 -1.19 5.81 -3.95
CA CYS A 46 -2.17 6.59 -3.21
C CYS A 46 -2.86 7.60 -4.14
N LYS A 47 -2.09 8.39 -4.90
CA LYS A 47 -2.64 9.33 -5.90
C LYS A 47 -3.47 8.62 -6.99
N ARG A 48 -2.99 7.46 -7.49
CA ARG A 48 -3.76 6.66 -8.45
C ARG A 48 -5.08 6.17 -7.86
N SER A 49 -5.09 5.72 -6.61
CA SER A 49 -6.33 5.30 -5.94
C SER A 49 -7.37 6.41 -5.92
N LEU A 50 -6.95 7.65 -5.61
CA LEU A 50 -7.84 8.81 -5.59
C LEU A 50 -8.36 9.18 -6.98
N ASN A 51 -7.53 9.02 -8.02
CA ASN A 51 -7.97 9.21 -9.40
C ASN A 51 -9.01 8.16 -9.83
N TYR A 52 -8.83 6.90 -9.44
CA TYR A 52 -9.82 5.85 -9.69
C TYR A 52 -11.12 6.09 -8.91
N LEU A 53 -11.05 6.57 -7.67
CA LEU A 53 -12.25 6.96 -6.92
C LEU A 53 -12.98 8.12 -7.59
N LYS A 54 -12.24 9.13 -8.07
CA LYS A 54 -12.81 10.23 -8.85
C LYS A 54 -13.51 9.71 -10.11
N ALA A 55 -12.83 8.88 -10.90
CA ALA A 55 -13.39 8.28 -12.11
C ALA A 55 -14.62 7.42 -11.81
N SER A 56 -14.60 6.65 -10.72
CA SER A 56 -15.75 5.87 -10.26
C SER A 56 -16.98 6.75 -10.00
N LYS A 57 -16.79 7.90 -9.32
CA LYS A 57 -17.87 8.87 -9.07
C LYS A 57 -18.38 9.55 -10.35
N GLU A 58 -17.50 9.81 -11.30
CA GLU A 58 -17.88 10.37 -12.60
C GLU A 58 -18.69 9.35 -13.40
N SER A 59 -18.22 8.10 -13.53
CA SER A 59 -18.96 7.02 -14.18
C SER A 59 -20.33 6.77 -13.55
N PHE A 60 -20.45 6.85 -12.22
CA PHE A 60 -21.72 6.70 -11.52
C PHE A 60 -22.75 7.76 -11.96
N LYS A 61 -22.32 9.03 -12.04
CA LYS A 61 -23.19 10.14 -12.45
C LYS A 61 -23.69 10.00 -13.88
N GLU A 62 -22.89 9.39 -14.75
CA GLU A 62 -23.24 9.10 -16.14
C GLU A 62 -24.08 7.82 -16.30
N GLY A 63 -24.42 7.12 -15.20
CA GLY A 63 -25.18 5.87 -15.23
C GLY A 63 -24.37 4.65 -15.65
N LEU A 64 -23.04 4.75 -15.72
CA LEU A 64 -22.12 3.67 -16.05
C LEU A 64 -21.73 2.89 -14.79
N TYR A 65 -22.69 2.14 -14.23
CA TYR A 65 -22.58 1.54 -12.90
C TYR A 65 -21.55 0.39 -12.82
N ASP A 66 -21.44 -0.42 -13.86
CA ASP A 66 -20.42 -1.46 -14.02
C ASP A 66 -18.99 -0.89 -14.01
N VAL A 67 -18.76 0.17 -14.79
CA VAL A 67 -17.50 0.90 -14.86
C VAL A 67 -17.22 1.59 -13.53
N SER A 68 -18.25 2.18 -12.91
CA SER A 68 -18.15 2.82 -11.60
C SER A 68 -17.70 1.83 -10.53
N SER A 69 -18.38 0.68 -10.42
CA SER A 69 -18.07 -0.39 -9.48
C SER A 69 -16.68 -0.98 -9.70
N THR A 70 -16.27 -1.17 -10.96
CA THR A 70 -14.91 -1.63 -11.30
C THR A 70 -13.86 -0.64 -10.83
N ASN A 71 -14.04 0.66 -11.13
CA ASN A 71 -13.11 1.72 -10.70
C ASN A 71 -13.07 1.87 -9.18
N CYS A 72 -14.21 1.68 -8.51
CA CYS A 72 -14.32 1.68 -7.05
C CYS A 72 -13.46 0.57 -6.44
N GLN A 73 -13.52 -0.67 -6.97
CA GLN A 73 -12.66 -1.76 -6.50
C GLN A 73 -11.17 -1.46 -6.73
N ILE A 74 -10.79 -0.97 -7.91
CA ILE A 74 -9.39 -0.66 -8.23
C ILE A 74 -8.87 0.41 -7.26
N SER A 75 -9.68 1.43 -6.98
CA SER A 75 -9.37 2.45 -5.98
C SER A 75 -9.08 1.83 -4.62
N ALA A 76 -9.98 0.99 -4.10
CA ALA A 76 -9.80 0.33 -2.82
C ALA A 76 -8.51 -0.50 -2.76
N GLU A 77 -8.25 -1.29 -3.81
CA GLU A 77 -7.07 -2.14 -3.90
C GLU A 77 -5.78 -1.30 -3.87
N LEU A 78 -5.69 -0.29 -4.73
CA LEU A 78 -4.50 0.56 -4.83
C LEU A 78 -4.27 1.34 -3.54
N LEU A 79 -5.34 1.81 -2.89
CA LEU A 79 -5.24 2.51 -1.63
C LEU A 79 -4.64 1.60 -0.54
N ILE A 80 -5.12 0.37 -0.39
CA ILE A 80 -4.58 -0.57 0.60
C ILE A 80 -3.12 -0.92 0.26
N LYS A 81 -2.81 -1.22 -1.00
CA LYS A 81 -1.44 -1.52 -1.46
C LYS A 81 -0.49 -0.34 -1.25
N SER A 82 -0.97 0.89 -1.41
CA SER A 82 -0.18 2.08 -1.10
C SER A 82 0.17 2.15 0.39
N THR A 83 -0.75 1.77 1.28
CA THR A 83 -0.52 1.73 2.73
C THR A 83 0.51 0.66 3.12
N TYR A 84 0.54 -0.50 2.44
CA TYR A 84 1.62 -1.48 2.61
C TYR A 84 2.99 -0.85 2.32
N LEU A 85 3.13 -0.18 1.18
CA LEU A 85 4.38 0.46 0.77
C LEU A 85 4.79 1.61 1.69
N LEU A 86 3.81 2.39 2.18
CA LEU A 86 4.06 3.44 3.17
C LEU A 86 4.74 2.88 4.42
N LEU A 87 4.25 1.72 4.88
CA LEU A 87 4.76 1.04 6.07
C LEU A 87 6.04 0.23 5.81
N GLY A 88 6.57 0.26 4.57
CA GLY A 88 7.80 -0.43 4.19
C GLY A 88 7.63 -1.92 3.90
N TYR A 89 6.40 -2.40 3.70
CA TYR A 89 6.10 -3.80 3.39
C TYR A 89 5.80 -4.02 1.91
N SER A 90 6.12 -5.21 1.41
CA SER A 90 5.54 -5.68 0.15
C SER A 90 4.09 -6.11 0.37
N PHE A 91 3.23 -5.82 -0.61
CA PHE A 91 1.84 -6.28 -0.57
C PHE A 91 1.69 -7.66 -1.21
N PRO A 92 0.73 -8.49 -0.76
CA PRO A 92 0.36 -9.72 -1.45
C PRO A 92 -0.08 -9.47 -2.90
N GLN A 93 0.35 -10.33 -3.83
CA GLN A 93 -0.04 -10.26 -5.25
C GLN A 93 -1.45 -10.82 -5.45
N THR A 94 -2.44 -10.06 -4.99
CA THR A 94 -3.87 -10.37 -5.08
C THR A 94 -4.68 -9.09 -5.27
N HIS A 95 -5.91 -9.24 -5.75
CA HIS A 95 -6.91 -8.17 -5.87
C HIS A 95 -7.96 -8.24 -4.73
N ASN A 96 -7.85 -9.24 -3.85
CA ASN A 96 -8.85 -9.50 -2.82
C ASN A 96 -8.71 -8.51 -1.66
N ILE A 97 -9.64 -7.56 -1.59
CA ILE A 97 -9.65 -6.45 -0.64
C ILE A 97 -9.58 -6.95 0.81
N ARG A 98 -10.38 -7.96 1.17
CA ARG A 98 -10.39 -8.50 2.53
C ARG A 98 -9.06 -9.17 2.90
N LYS A 99 -8.44 -9.88 1.96
CA LYS A 99 -7.14 -10.52 2.18
C LYS A 99 -6.03 -9.49 2.37
N LEU A 100 -6.05 -8.42 1.57
CA LEU A 100 -5.12 -7.30 1.72
C LEU A 100 -5.30 -6.60 3.07
N LEU A 101 -6.55 -6.33 3.50
CA LEU A 101 -6.79 -5.71 4.80
C LEU A 101 -6.43 -6.61 5.98
N SER A 102 -6.74 -7.91 5.92
CA SER A 102 -6.35 -8.87 6.96
C SER A 102 -4.83 -8.94 7.12
N GLY A 103 -4.08 -9.03 6.01
CA GLY A 103 -2.62 -9.02 6.06
C GLY A 103 -2.07 -7.70 6.60
N LEU A 104 -2.69 -6.58 6.27
CA LEU A 104 -2.29 -5.28 6.81
C LEU A 104 -2.56 -5.18 8.32
N ALA A 105 -3.70 -5.70 8.79
CA ALA A 105 -4.05 -5.76 10.21
C ALA A 105 -3.05 -6.62 11.00
N GLU A 106 -2.66 -7.76 10.45
CA GLU A 106 -1.66 -8.66 11.05
C GLU A 106 -0.29 -7.99 11.15
N LEU A 107 0.18 -7.34 10.07
CA LEU A 107 1.48 -6.65 10.06
C LEU A 107 1.55 -5.47 11.03
N THR A 108 0.44 -4.76 11.20
CA THR A 108 0.37 -3.55 12.03
C THR A 108 -0.12 -3.82 13.46
N LEU A 109 -0.54 -5.05 13.76
CA LEU A 109 -1.26 -5.41 14.99
C LEU A 109 -2.43 -4.45 15.29
N SER A 110 -3.09 -3.96 14.23
CA SER A 110 -4.13 -2.94 14.34
C SER A 110 -5.50 -3.56 14.57
N GLU A 111 -5.97 -3.53 15.82
CA GLU A 111 -7.36 -3.94 16.13
C GLU A 111 -8.39 -3.09 15.38
N LYS A 112 -8.08 -1.81 15.10
CA LYS A 112 -8.96 -0.94 14.29
C LYS A 112 -9.19 -1.50 12.88
N ILE A 113 -8.14 -1.95 12.20
CA ILE A 113 -8.28 -2.54 10.85
C ILE A 113 -8.97 -3.90 10.94
N LYS A 114 -8.65 -4.70 11.95
CA LYS A 114 -9.26 -6.01 12.19
C LYS A 114 -10.77 -5.92 12.45
N ASP A 115 -11.18 -4.99 13.31
CA ASP A 115 -12.59 -4.71 13.59
C ASP A 115 -13.30 -4.16 12.36
N PHE A 116 -12.65 -3.31 11.57
CA PHE A 116 -13.19 -2.85 10.30
C PHE A 116 -13.48 -4.01 9.36
N VAL A 117 -12.52 -4.91 9.12
CA VAL A 117 -12.73 -6.10 8.26
C VAL A 117 -13.86 -6.98 8.77
N LYS A 118 -13.96 -7.17 10.09
CA LYS A 118 -15.02 -7.95 10.72
C LYS A 118 -16.39 -7.31 10.53
N ASN A 119 -16.51 -6.01 10.82
CA ASN A 119 -17.79 -5.30 10.84
C ASN A 119 -18.30 -4.94 9.43
N LYS A 120 -17.38 -4.75 8.48
CA LYS A 120 -17.68 -4.42 7.08
C LYS A 120 -17.56 -5.60 6.12
N ARG A 121 -17.60 -6.84 6.63
CA ARG A 121 -17.32 -8.05 5.86
C ARG A 121 -18.16 -8.19 4.58
N LYS A 122 -19.47 -7.88 4.65
CA LYS A 122 -20.38 -7.98 3.49
C LYS A 122 -20.04 -6.92 2.45
N ASP A 123 -19.95 -5.67 2.89
CA ASP A 123 -19.62 -4.51 2.07
C ASP A 123 -18.28 -4.72 1.34
N LEU A 124 -17.25 -5.17 2.05
CA LEU A 124 -15.93 -5.46 1.48
C LEU A 124 -15.95 -6.64 0.50
N ASN A 125 -16.83 -7.62 0.70
CA ASN A 125 -17.00 -8.72 -0.25
C ASN A 125 -17.65 -8.24 -1.54
N MET A 126 -18.64 -7.35 -1.47
CA MET A 126 -19.26 -6.73 -2.63
C MET A 126 -18.24 -5.88 -3.42
N VAL A 127 -17.46 -5.03 -2.74
CA VAL A 127 -16.38 -4.27 -3.39
C VAL A 127 -15.40 -5.20 -4.10
N GLU A 128 -15.03 -6.33 -3.49
CA GLU A 128 -14.11 -7.31 -4.07
C GLU A 128 -14.67 -7.99 -5.34
N LEU A 129 -15.95 -8.36 -5.34
CA LEU A 129 -16.61 -9.02 -6.47
C LEU A 129 -16.75 -8.12 -7.70
N ASN A 130 -16.96 -6.81 -7.48
CA ASN A 130 -17.12 -5.82 -8.54
C ASN A 130 -15.96 -5.76 -9.54
N ARG A 131 -14.76 -6.26 -9.18
CA ARG A 131 -13.65 -6.42 -10.13
C ARG A 131 -13.99 -7.37 -11.26
N PHE A 132 -14.58 -8.51 -10.94
CA PHE A 132 -14.96 -9.50 -11.94
C PHE A 132 -16.33 -9.17 -12.52
N GLU A 133 -17.29 -8.79 -11.66
CA GLU A 133 -18.68 -8.59 -12.07
C GLU A 133 -18.82 -7.43 -13.05
N GLY A 134 -18.21 -6.28 -12.77
CA GLY A 134 -18.27 -5.12 -13.66
C GLY A 134 -17.47 -5.25 -14.96
N GLN A 135 -16.74 -6.36 -15.15
CA GLN A 135 -15.90 -6.56 -16.35
C GLN A 135 -16.30 -7.76 -17.19
N TYR A 136 -16.77 -8.84 -16.55
CA TYR A 136 -16.88 -10.15 -17.19
C TYR A 136 -18.19 -10.87 -16.88
N SER A 137 -18.97 -10.42 -15.90
CA SER A 137 -20.26 -11.04 -15.60
C SER A 137 -21.29 -10.68 -16.67
N LEU A 138 -22.28 -11.56 -16.83
CA LEU A 138 -23.47 -11.34 -17.66
C LEU A 138 -24.65 -10.77 -16.85
N ILE A 139 -24.39 -10.38 -15.61
CA ILE A 139 -25.35 -9.76 -14.70
C ILE A 139 -24.98 -8.28 -14.63
N ASP A 140 -25.96 -7.42 -14.94
CA ASP A 140 -25.80 -5.97 -14.85
C ASP A 140 -25.64 -5.54 -13.39
N ILE A 141 -24.75 -4.58 -13.17
CA ILE A 141 -24.60 -3.90 -11.89
C ILE A 141 -25.59 -2.72 -11.87
N ASP A 142 -26.46 -2.70 -10.87
CA ASP A 142 -27.42 -1.62 -10.68
C ASP A 142 -26.82 -0.41 -9.93
N SER A 143 -27.59 0.66 -9.87
CA SER A 143 -27.19 1.88 -9.18
C SER A 143 -26.99 1.69 -7.68
N GLU A 144 -27.75 0.79 -7.06
CA GLU A 144 -27.65 0.53 -5.61
C GLU A 144 -26.29 -0.12 -5.29
N THR A 145 -25.92 -1.16 -6.02
CA THR A 145 -24.63 -1.85 -5.88
C THR A 145 -23.46 -0.90 -6.13
N ALA A 146 -23.52 -0.06 -7.17
CA ALA A 146 -22.46 0.91 -7.45
C ALA A 146 -22.38 2.01 -6.38
N SER A 147 -23.52 2.46 -5.85
CA SER A 147 -23.59 3.44 -4.77
C SER A 147 -23.00 2.87 -3.47
N ASP A 148 -23.35 1.64 -3.12
CA ASP A 148 -22.83 0.96 -1.92
C ASP A 148 -21.32 0.74 -2.01
N CYS A 149 -20.79 0.45 -3.21
CA CYS A 149 -19.35 0.37 -3.43
C CYS A 149 -18.69 1.72 -3.13
N LEU A 150 -19.21 2.80 -3.71
CA LEU A 150 -18.70 4.16 -3.50
C LEU A 150 -18.74 4.56 -2.03
N ASP A 151 -19.85 4.31 -1.33
CA ASP A 151 -19.96 4.59 0.11
C ASP A 151 -18.89 3.82 0.90
N THR A 152 -18.77 2.51 0.66
CA THR A 152 -17.79 1.64 1.33
C THR A 152 -16.36 2.17 1.17
N VAL A 153 -15.99 2.61 -0.03
CA VAL A 153 -14.63 3.08 -0.31
C VAL A 153 -14.40 4.51 0.17
N GLU A 154 -15.30 5.44 -0.14
CA GLU A 154 -15.13 6.86 0.15
C GLU A 154 -15.36 7.20 1.63
N ASN A 155 -16.38 6.62 2.24
CA ASN A 155 -16.81 7.01 3.59
C ASN A 155 -16.28 6.08 4.69
N HIS A 156 -15.83 4.87 4.36
CA HIS A 156 -15.35 3.90 5.36
C HIS A 156 -13.88 3.53 5.18
N LEU A 157 -13.47 3.05 3.99
CA LEU A 157 -12.09 2.62 3.76
C LEU A 157 -11.11 3.81 3.68
N LEU A 158 -11.46 4.87 2.96
CA LEU A 158 -10.60 6.03 2.77
C LEU A 158 -10.26 6.72 4.10
N PRO A 159 -11.20 7.01 5.02
CA PRO A 159 -10.87 7.57 6.32
C PRO A 159 -10.03 6.63 7.19
N LEU A 160 -10.27 5.31 7.10
CA LEU A 160 -9.44 4.33 7.80
C LEU A 160 -7.99 4.40 7.32
N MET A 161 -7.75 4.35 6.01
CA MET A 161 -6.40 4.42 5.45
C MET A 161 -5.76 5.78 5.72
N LYS A 162 -6.50 6.89 5.58
CA LYS A 162 -6.03 8.23 6.00
C LYS A 162 -5.53 8.24 7.43
N SER A 163 -6.24 7.59 8.36
CA SER A 163 -5.81 7.53 9.75
C SER A 163 -4.52 6.72 9.98
N VAL A 164 -4.20 5.78 9.09
CA VAL A 164 -2.92 5.04 9.11
C VAL A 164 -1.79 5.89 8.53
N TRP A 165 -2.09 6.65 7.47
CA TRP A 165 -1.12 7.54 6.81
C TRP A 165 -0.75 8.76 7.67
N GLY A 166 -1.69 9.27 8.48
CA GLY A 166 -1.48 10.46 9.32
C GLY A 166 -1.05 11.67 8.49
N ASP A 167 -0.04 12.38 8.96
CA ASP A 167 0.46 13.61 8.34
C ASP A 167 1.18 13.40 7.00
N LYS A 168 1.42 12.16 6.58
CA LYS A 168 2.11 11.84 5.31
C LYS A 168 1.16 11.59 4.15
N TRP A 169 -0.13 11.89 4.33
CA TRP A 169 -1.23 11.48 3.45
C TRP A 169 -0.93 11.74 1.97
N CYS A 170 -0.79 10.69 1.17
CA CYS A 170 -0.44 10.75 -0.25
C CYS A 170 0.72 11.73 -0.60
N GLY A 171 1.65 11.99 0.33
CA GLY A 171 2.79 12.89 0.12
C GLY A 171 2.49 14.39 0.33
N ASP A 172 1.40 14.71 1.03
CA ASP A 172 1.15 16.04 1.60
C ASP A 172 2.12 16.37 2.76
#